data_AF-X0UT99-F1
#
_entry.id   AF-X0UT99-F1
#
_cell.length_a   1.000
_cell.length_b   1.000
_cell.length_c   1.000
_cell.angle_alpha   90.00
_cell.angle_beta   90.00
_cell.angle_gamma   90.00
#
_symmetry.space_group_name_H-M   'P 1'
#
loop_
_entity.id
_entity.type
_entity.pdbx_description
1 polymer ?
#
loop_
_entity_poly.entity_id
_entity_poly.type
_entity_poly.pdbx_seq_one_letter_code
_entity_poly.pdbx_strand_id
1 'polypeptide(L)'
;MPVSDPSVLGPVVAPVDLDPQAKEHRRRLANISGITAQEFLDHNNILDGEGNPISPIPNPHTQYMLWQNVWVQKEYNPHETVRDGEWTMVANKTTTDRPAPQPTAAPEWLSELSDAPAWTDDSDSAGVVITGQRYLFEAGFLTGMRVWIPVADGNQEYEVWLIEGPTGPAPIFTQLAARFAAQAVGWQEVNIPVS
;
A
#
# COMPACT_ATOMS: atom_id res chain seq x y z
N MET A 1 -60.05 15.10 40.76
CA MET A 1 -59.31 16.03 39.88
C MET A 1 -58.20 16.65 40.72
N PRO A 2 -56.91 16.33 40.51
CA PRO A 2 -55.82 17.07 41.11
C PRO A 2 -55.32 18.14 40.11
N VAL A 3 -55.17 19.36 40.61
CA VAL A 3 -54.63 20.51 39.88
C VAL A 3 -53.11 20.38 39.90
N SER A 4 -52.49 20.22 38.73
CA SER A 4 -51.03 20.18 38.57
C SER A 4 -50.47 21.60 38.55
N ASP A 5 -49.56 21.86 39.48
CA ASP A 5 -48.78 23.10 39.66
C ASP A 5 -47.80 23.32 38.47
N PRO A 6 -47.85 24.48 37.77
CA PRO A 6 -47.02 24.75 36.60
C PRO A 6 -45.71 25.51 36.93
N SER A 7 -45.03 25.18 38.03
CA SER A 7 -43.82 25.91 38.45
C SER A 7 -42.59 25.02 38.73
N VAL A 8 -42.18 24.23 37.74
CA VAL A 8 -40.83 23.61 37.73
C VAL A 8 -40.12 23.96 36.43
N LEU A 9 -39.70 25.22 36.30
CA LEU A 9 -38.63 25.58 35.39
C LEU A 9 -37.31 25.17 36.06
N GLY A 10 -36.68 24.14 35.52
CA GLY A 10 -35.36 23.71 35.95
C GLY A 10 -34.32 24.84 35.85
N PRO A 11 -33.21 24.75 36.59
CA PRO A 11 -32.20 25.80 36.63
C PRO A 11 -31.62 26.03 35.22
N VAL A 12 -31.61 27.29 34.79
CA VAL A 12 -30.88 27.74 33.60
C VAL A 12 -29.40 27.44 33.83
N VAL A 13 -28.88 26.45 33.12
CA VAL A 13 -27.46 26.09 33.17
C VAL A 13 -26.67 27.28 32.64
N ALA A 14 -25.85 27.90 33.50
CA ALA A 14 -24.97 28.99 33.09
C ALA A 14 -24.03 28.51 31.97
N PRO A 15 -23.70 29.37 31.00
CA PRO A 15 -22.78 29.02 29.92
C PRO A 15 -21.45 28.53 30.52
N VAL A 16 -21.06 27.31 30.13
CA VAL A 16 -19.81 26.68 30.58
C VAL A 16 -18.65 27.57 30.13
N ASP A 17 -18.00 28.20 31.10
CA ASP A 17 -16.85 29.06 30.83
C ASP A 17 -15.69 28.18 30.38
N LEU A 18 -15.37 28.25 29.08
CA LEU A 18 -14.34 27.41 28.50
C LEU A 18 -12.97 27.74 29.11
N ASP A 19 -12.20 26.69 29.40
CA ASP A 19 -10.81 26.77 29.84
C ASP A 19 -10.01 27.72 28.92
N PRO A 20 -9.19 28.64 29.48
CA PRO A 20 -8.34 29.55 28.72
C PRO A 20 -7.53 28.90 27.60
N GLN A 21 -7.05 27.66 27.77
CA GLN A 21 -6.32 26.97 26.70
C GLN A 21 -7.23 26.56 25.54
N ALA A 22 -8.46 26.14 25.83
CA ALA A 22 -9.46 25.85 24.79
C ALA A 22 -9.86 27.13 24.03
N LYS A 23 -9.93 28.28 24.71
CA LYS A 23 -10.17 29.59 24.06
C LYS A 23 -9.03 29.96 23.11
N GLU A 24 -7.78 29.79 23.53
CA GLU A 24 -6.61 30.11 22.71
C GLU A 24 -6.42 29.13 21.54
N HIS A 25 -6.63 27.83 21.75
CA HIS A 25 -6.58 26.84 20.67
C HIS A 25 -7.63 27.15 19.58
N ARG A 26 -8.84 27.53 19.99
CA ARG A 26 -9.91 27.92 19.06
C ARG A 26 -9.61 29.22 18.32
N ARG A 27 -9.00 30.19 18.98
CA ARG A 27 -8.53 31.44 18.35
C ARG A 27 -7.48 31.17 17.26
N ARG A 28 -6.59 30.20 17.49
CA ARG A 28 -5.60 29.78 16.48
C ARG A 28 -6.23 29.13 15.27
N LEU A 29 -7.27 28.31 15.47
CA LEU A 29 -8.00 27.67 14.37
C LEU A 29 -8.72 28.70 13.49
N ALA A 30 -9.38 29.71 14.09
CA ALA A 30 -10.04 30.78 13.35
C ALA A 30 -9.09 31.57 12.44
N ASN A 31 -7.88 31.87 12.94
CA ASN A 31 -6.84 32.57 12.15
C ASN A 31 -6.30 31.77 10.97
N ILE A 32 -6.31 30.43 11.04
CA ILE A 32 -5.83 29.56 9.97
C ILE A 32 -6.87 29.46 8.84
N SER A 33 -8.15 29.51 9.18
CA SER A 33 -9.25 29.35 8.22
C SER A 33 -9.73 30.64 7.57
N GLY A 34 -9.21 31.82 7.96
CA GLY A 34 -9.60 33.11 7.39
C GLY A 34 -11.03 33.55 7.71
N ILE A 35 -11.71 32.84 8.60
CA ILE A 35 -13.05 33.13 9.11
C ILE A 35 -12.95 33.59 10.55
N THR A 36 -13.71 34.61 10.91
CA THR A 36 -13.74 35.12 12.28
C THR A 36 -14.24 34.04 13.24
N ALA A 37 -13.84 34.12 14.52
CA ALA A 37 -14.30 33.18 15.54
C ALA A 37 -15.84 33.18 15.68
N GLN A 38 -16.50 34.27 15.31
CA GLN A 38 -17.95 34.39 15.26
C GLN A 38 -18.53 33.67 14.04
N GLU A 39 -17.95 33.85 12.84
CA GLU A 39 -18.38 33.11 11.64
C GLU A 39 -18.18 31.59 11.77
N PHE A 40 -17.16 31.14 12.52
CA PHE A 40 -16.99 29.71 12.84
C PHE A 40 -18.08 29.17 13.77
N LEU A 41 -18.60 30.00 14.68
CA LEU A 41 -19.75 29.66 15.52
C LEU A 41 -21.03 29.66 14.69
N ASP A 42 -21.21 30.65 13.81
CA ASP A 42 -22.40 30.80 12.99
C ASP A 42 -22.49 29.70 11.90
N HIS A 43 -21.35 29.24 11.35
CA HIS A 43 -21.31 28.11 10.42
C HIS A 43 -21.59 26.75 11.08
N ASN A 44 -21.29 26.60 12.37
CA ASN A 44 -21.59 25.37 13.12
C ASN A 44 -22.96 25.41 13.81
N ASN A 45 -23.57 26.58 13.88
CA ASN A 45 -24.86 26.79 14.51
C ASN A 45 -25.85 27.26 13.45
N ILE A 46 -26.11 26.39 12.47
CA ILE A 46 -27.20 26.63 11.51
C ILE A 46 -28.46 26.73 12.37
N LEU A 47 -29.08 27.91 12.41
CA LEU A 47 -30.35 28.15 13.09
C LEU A 47 -31.48 28.06 12.04
N ASP A 48 -32.64 27.55 12.43
CA ASP A 48 -33.82 27.61 11.57
C ASP A 48 -34.32 29.06 11.43
N GLY A 49 -35.32 29.28 10.57
CA GLY A 49 -35.95 30.60 10.40
C GLY A 49 -36.63 31.16 11.67
N GLU A 50 -36.65 30.41 12.77
CA GLU A 50 -37.20 30.77 14.07
C GLU A 50 -36.09 30.96 15.13
N GLY A 51 -34.81 30.85 14.74
CA GLY A 51 -33.66 31.05 15.61
C GLY A 51 -33.31 29.85 16.51
N ASN A 52 -33.91 28.68 16.29
CA ASN A 52 -33.56 27.46 17.02
C ASN A 52 -32.38 26.76 16.34
N PRO A 53 -31.45 26.15 17.09
CA PRO A 53 -30.39 25.35 16.49
C PRO A 53 -31.01 24.20 15.69
N ILE A 54 -30.80 24.23 14.37
CA ILE A 54 -31.12 23.06 13.54
C ILE A 54 -30.16 21.99 14.03
N SER A 55 -30.71 20.87 14.51
CA SER A 55 -29.89 19.68 14.75
C SER A 55 -29.08 19.43 13.48
N PRO A 56 -27.74 19.25 13.57
CA PRO A 56 -26.91 19.06 12.40
C PRO A 56 -27.56 17.97 11.55
N ILE A 57 -27.99 18.31 10.34
CA ILE A 57 -28.58 17.35 9.41
C ILE A 57 -27.52 16.27 9.27
N PRO A 58 -27.76 15.03 9.72
CA PRO A 58 -26.79 13.96 9.54
C PRO A 58 -26.59 13.86 8.05
N ASN A 59 -25.40 14.20 7.57
CA ASN A 59 -25.10 14.02 6.16
C ASN A 59 -25.28 12.52 5.90
N PRO A 60 -26.23 12.10 5.03
CA PRO A 60 -26.48 10.69 4.81
C PRO A 60 -25.27 9.97 4.18
N HIS A 61 -24.25 10.73 3.77
CA HIS A 61 -22.97 10.26 3.24
C HIS A 61 -21.81 10.35 4.25
N THR A 62 -22.01 10.77 5.50
CA THR A 62 -20.94 10.76 6.54
C THR A 62 -20.78 9.39 7.20
N GLN A 63 -20.85 8.32 6.42
CA GLN A 63 -20.16 7.09 6.82
C GLN A 63 -18.69 7.32 6.49
N TYR A 64 -17.99 7.91 7.46
CA TYR A 64 -16.56 8.18 7.36
C TYR A 64 -15.79 6.92 6.98
N MET A 65 -14.63 7.10 6.33
CA MET A 65 -13.67 6.02 6.17
C MET A 65 -13.28 5.46 7.54
N LEU A 66 -13.65 4.22 7.84
CA LEU A 66 -13.39 3.58 9.14
C LEU A 66 -12.10 2.76 9.05
N TRP A 67 -10.99 3.30 9.56
CA TRP A 67 -9.72 2.58 9.57
C TRP A 67 -9.72 1.45 10.61
N GLN A 68 -9.70 0.21 10.14
CA GLN A 68 -9.71 -1.03 10.94
C GLN A 68 -8.31 -1.54 11.29
N ASN A 69 -7.25 -0.80 10.91
CA ASN A 69 -5.86 -1.17 11.11
C ASN A 69 -5.42 -2.40 10.30
N VAL A 70 -5.01 -3.49 10.95
CA VAL A 70 -4.49 -4.69 10.28
C VAL A 70 -5.65 -5.62 9.88
N TRP A 71 -5.52 -6.28 8.73
CA TRP A 71 -6.48 -7.30 8.30
C TRP A 71 -6.50 -8.48 9.26
N VAL A 72 -7.70 -8.89 9.62
CA VAL A 72 -8.00 -10.11 10.37
C VAL A 72 -9.15 -10.82 9.68
N GLN A 73 -9.24 -12.13 9.81
CA GLN A 73 -10.33 -12.92 9.23
C GLN A 73 -11.67 -12.58 9.91
N LYS A 74 -12.35 -11.54 9.41
CA LYS A 74 -13.69 -11.09 9.82
C LYS A 74 -14.43 -10.48 8.65
N GLU A 75 -15.70 -10.17 8.88
CA GLU A 75 -16.49 -9.38 7.95
C GLU A 75 -16.16 -7.88 8.07
N TYR A 76 -16.02 -7.22 6.92
CA TYR A 76 -15.78 -5.79 6.78
C TYR A 76 -16.96 -5.12 6.07
N ASN A 77 -17.46 -4.04 6.65
CA ASN A 77 -18.59 -3.28 6.11
C ASN A 77 -18.16 -2.23 5.09
N PRO A 78 -19.08 -1.72 4.24
CA PRO A 78 -18.78 -0.61 3.34
C PRO A 78 -18.11 0.56 4.07
N HIS A 79 -17.10 1.16 3.43
CA HIS A 79 -16.27 2.26 3.93
C HIS A 79 -15.28 1.90 5.04
N GLU A 80 -15.21 0.63 5.45
CA GLU A 80 -14.10 0.17 6.28
C GLU A 80 -12.83 0.03 5.45
N THR A 81 -11.73 0.53 5.99
CA THR A 81 -10.41 0.49 5.36
C THR A 81 -9.47 -0.34 6.21
N VAL A 82 -8.77 -1.26 5.58
CA VAL A 82 -7.89 -2.21 6.26
C VAL A 82 -6.60 -2.38 5.49
N ARG A 83 -5.52 -2.65 6.22
CA ARG A 83 -4.18 -2.86 5.67
C ARG A 83 -3.69 -4.26 5.93
N ASP A 84 -3.06 -4.86 4.93
CA ASP A 84 -2.44 -6.16 5.00
C ASP A 84 -1.06 -6.11 4.33
N GLY A 85 -0.01 -6.07 5.14
CA GLY A 85 1.34 -5.76 4.67
C GLY A 85 1.38 -4.38 3.98
N GLU A 86 1.73 -4.37 2.70
CA GLU A 86 1.80 -3.15 1.88
C GLU A 86 0.47 -2.83 1.19
N TRP A 87 -0.51 -3.73 1.26
CA TRP A 87 -1.78 -3.61 0.56
C TRP A 87 -2.83 -2.93 1.43
N THR A 88 -3.54 -1.95 0.88
CA THR A 88 -4.66 -1.27 1.54
C THR A 88 -5.92 -1.50 0.74
N MET A 89 -7.01 -1.86 1.42
CA MET A 89 -8.33 -2.05 0.80
C MET A 89 -9.36 -1.21 1.52
N VAL A 90 -10.25 -0.60 0.73
CA VAL A 90 -11.49 0.04 1.19
C VAL A 90 -12.64 -0.85 0.74
N ALA A 91 -13.42 -1.35 1.68
CA ALA A 91 -14.59 -2.16 1.38
C ALA A 91 -15.66 -1.30 0.71
N ASN A 92 -16.12 -1.70 -0.48
CA ASN A 92 -17.22 -1.04 -1.20
C ASN A 92 -18.57 -1.76 -1.01
N LYS A 93 -18.53 -2.96 -0.45
CA LYS A 93 -19.64 -3.83 -0.04
C LYS A 93 -19.19 -4.62 1.17
N THR A 94 -20.11 -5.26 1.88
CA THR A 94 -19.74 -6.21 2.92
C THR A 94 -18.88 -7.33 2.32
N THR A 95 -17.66 -7.50 2.83
CA THR A 95 -16.70 -8.49 2.31
C THR A 95 -15.88 -9.15 3.42
N THR A 96 -15.40 -10.36 3.15
CA THR A 96 -14.38 -11.06 3.95
C THR A 96 -13.06 -11.18 3.20
N ASP A 97 -12.97 -10.57 2.01
CA ASP A 97 -11.82 -10.64 1.14
C ASP A 97 -10.61 -9.97 1.80
N ARG A 98 -9.43 -10.51 1.52
CA ARG A 98 -8.15 -9.91 1.92
C ARG A 98 -7.79 -8.76 0.98
N PRO A 99 -7.10 -7.69 1.44
CA PRO A 99 -6.69 -6.59 0.57
C PRO A 99 -5.93 -7.08 -0.67
N ALA A 100 -6.37 -6.67 -1.86
CA ALA A 100 -5.75 -7.05 -3.12
C ALA A 100 -4.85 -5.93 -3.66
N PRO A 101 -3.86 -6.24 -4.53
CA PRO A 101 -3.47 -7.57 -4.98
C PRO A 101 -2.73 -8.38 -3.90
N GLN A 102 -3.02 -9.68 -3.84
CA GLN A 102 -2.24 -10.64 -3.03
C GLN A 102 -1.31 -11.40 -3.98
N PRO A 103 -0.06 -11.69 -3.61
CA PRO A 103 0.72 -12.70 -4.32
C PRO A 103 0.00 -14.04 -4.16
N THR A 104 -0.51 -14.59 -5.26
CA THR A 104 -1.34 -15.81 -5.26
C THR A 104 -0.52 -17.07 -4.97
N ALA A 105 0.81 -16.99 -5.02
CA ALA A 105 1.71 -18.12 -4.85
C ALA A 105 2.99 -17.70 -4.11
N ALA A 106 3.62 -18.68 -3.44
CA ALA A 106 5.00 -18.54 -2.98
C ALA A 106 5.93 -18.50 -4.21
N PRO A 107 7.02 -17.74 -4.16
CA PRO A 107 8.06 -17.83 -5.19
C PRO A 107 8.54 -19.27 -5.30
N GLU A 108 8.54 -19.83 -6.50
CA GLU A 108 9.09 -21.15 -6.77
C GLU A 108 10.15 -21.07 -7.87
N TRP A 109 11.22 -21.85 -7.71
CA TRP A 109 12.13 -22.12 -8.79
C TRP A 109 11.49 -23.13 -9.74
N LEU A 110 11.76 -22.99 -11.05
CA LEU A 110 11.34 -23.97 -12.05
C LEU A 110 11.89 -25.36 -11.67
N SER A 111 11.04 -26.22 -11.13
CA SER A 111 11.39 -27.54 -10.58
C SER A 111 11.90 -28.51 -11.65
N GLU A 112 11.64 -28.20 -12.92
CA GLU A 112 12.08 -28.98 -14.08
C GLU A 112 13.57 -28.82 -14.40
N LEU A 113 14.25 -27.80 -13.86
CA LEU A 113 15.68 -27.63 -14.09
C LEU A 113 16.47 -28.57 -13.16
N SER A 114 17.37 -29.34 -13.76
CA SER A 114 18.30 -30.21 -13.05
C SER A 114 19.21 -29.42 -12.09
N ASP A 115 19.53 -30.03 -10.95
CA ASP A 115 20.56 -29.54 -10.02
C ASP A 115 21.97 -29.59 -10.61
N ALA A 116 22.18 -30.29 -11.72
CA ALA A 116 23.44 -30.36 -12.46
C ALA A 116 23.15 -30.50 -13.97
N PRO A 117 22.82 -29.40 -14.67
CA PRO A 117 22.58 -29.43 -16.10
C PRO A 117 23.78 -30.03 -16.85
N ALA A 118 23.51 -30.84 -17.86
CA ALA A 118 24.55 -31.40 -18.72
C ALA A 118 25.05 -30.32 -19.67
N TRP A 119 26.38 -30.13 -19.71
CA TRP A 119 27.05 -29.20 -20.62
C TRP A 119 27.85 -30.00 -21.65
N THR A 120 27.84 -29.50 -22.88
CA THR A 120 28.72 -29.98 -23.94
C THR A 120 29.81 -28.93 -24.12
N ASP A 121 31.07 -29.36 -24.15
CA ASP A 121 32.17 -28.46 -24.43
C ASP A 121 32.02 -27.89 -25.85
N ASP A 122 32.10 -26.57 -25.96
CA ASP A 122 32.26 -25.87 -27.22
C ASP A 122 33.73 -25.48 -27.39
N SER A 123 34.30 -25.76 -28.55
CA SER A 123 35.71 -25.53 -28.85
C SER A 123 35.98 -24.14 -29.42
N ASP A 124 34.94 -23.31 -29.60
CA ASP A 124 35.12 -21.97 -30.14
C ASP A 124 35.78 -21.06 -29.10
N SER A 125 36.96 -20.54 -29.42
CA SER A 125 37.73 -19.65 -28.56
C SER A 125 37.17 -18.23 -28.62
N ALA A 126 35.92 -18.05 -28.19
CA ALA A 126 35.32 -16.74 -28.06
C ALA A 126 35.80 -16.08 -26.76
N GLY A 127 36.38 -14.88 -26.85
CA GLY A 127 36.81 -14.12 -25.67
C GLY A 127 35.66 -13.60 -24.80
N VAL A 128 34.44 -13.53 -25.35
CA VAL A 128 33.21 -13.17 -24.64
C VAL A 128 32.08 -14.03 -25.21
N VAL A 129 31.36 -14.72 -24.33
CA VAL A 129 30.17 -15.49 -24.69
C VAL A 129 28.96 -14.82 -24.07
N ILE A 130 28.01 -14.39 -24.91
CA ILE A 130 26.72 -13.86 -24.46
C ILE A 130 25.68 -14.94 -24.72
N THR A 131 25.02 -15.40 -23.66
CA THR A 131 23.91 -16.35 -23.74
C THR A 131 22.70 -15.76 -23.03
N GLY A 132 21.50 -16.23 -23.38
CA GLY A 132 20.28 -15.75 -22.77
C GLY A 132 19.10 -16.66 -23.06
N GLN A 133 18.10 -16.58 -22.19
CA GLN A 133 16.82 -17.25 -22.37
C GLN A 133 15.73 -16.19 -22.39
N ARG A 134 14.76 -16.36 -23.28
CA ARG A 134 13.59 -15.48 -23.37
C ARG A 134 12.41 -16.20 -22.75
N TYR A 135 11.82 -15.61 -21.72
CA TYR A 135 10.62 -16.09 -21.08
C TYR A 135 9.39 -15.30 -21.54
N LEU A 136 8.26 -15.98 -21.66
CA LEU A 136 6.95 -15.39 -21.92
C LEU A 136 5.99 -15.93 -20.86
N PHE A 137 5.40 -15.04 -20.07
CA PHE A 137 4.46 -15.40 -19.01
C PHE A 137 3.13 -14.66 -19.25
N GLU A 138 2.00 -15.31 -18.97
CA GLU A 138 0.67 -14.71 -19.14
C GLU A 138 0.31 -13.76 -17.98
N ALA A 139 0.63 -14.17 -16.75
CA ALA A 139 0.46 -13.35 -15.54
C ALA A 139 1.49 -13.79 -14.48
N GLY A 140 2.23 -12.83 -13.94
CA GLY A 140 3.25 -13.08 -12.91
C GLY A 140 4.27 -11.96 -12.84
N PHE A 141 5.17 -12.05 -11.87
CA PHE A 141 6.34 -11.19 -11.75
C PHE A 141 7.55 -12.05 -11.39
N LEU A 142 8.73 -11.62 -11.84
CA LEU A 142 9.99 -12.27 -11.48
C LEU A 142 10.53 -11.64 -10.21
N THR A 143 10.83 -12.46 -9.21
CA THR A 143 11.47 -12.01 -7.95
C THR A 143 12.98 -12.25 -7.96
N GLY A 144 13.45 -13.19 -8.78
CA GLY A 144 14.85 -13.55 -8.88
C GLY A 144 15.11 -14.46 -10.07
N MET A 145 16.39 -14.69 -10.35
CA MET A 145 16.86 -15.57 -11.40
C MET A 145 18.01 -16.42 -10.88
N ARG A 146 18.13 -17.65 -11.35
CA ARG A 146 19.28 -18.50 -11.07
C ARG A 146 20.07 -18.75 -12.34
N VAL A 147 21.39 -18.68 -12.26
CA VAL A 147 22.30 -18.93 -13.38
C VAL A 147 23.23 -20.06 -12.97
N TRP A 148 23.35 -21.08 -13.81
CA TRP A 148 24.32 -22.14 -13.59
C TRP A 148 25.71 -21.69 -14.02
N ILE A 149 26.67 -21.79 -13.11
CA ILE A 149 28.07 -21.50 -13.38
C ILE A 149 28.83 -22.82 -13.59
N PRO A 150 29.35 -23.08 -14.81
CA PRO A 150 30.03 -24.34 -15.13
C PRO A 150 31.50 -24.35 -14.66
N VAL A 151 32.13 -23.19 -14.47
CA VAL A 151 33.54 -23.06 -14.09
C VAL A 151 33.71 -21.99 -13.02
N ALA A 152 34.52 -22.28 -11.99
CA ALA A 152 34.79 -21.33 -10.91
C ALA A 152 36.30 -21.33 -10.59
N ASP A 153 37.10 -21.01 -11.60
CA ASP A 153 38.57 -21.01 -11.53
C ASP A 153 39.18 -19.62 -11.25
N GLY A 154 38.34 -18.58 -11.20
CA GLY A 154 38.75 -17.18 -11.00
C GLY A 154 39.26 -16.47 -12.26
N ASN A 155 39.37 -17.16 -13.39
CA ASN A 155 39.81 -16.57 -14.66
C ASN A 155 38.65 -16.10 -15.54
N GLN A 156 37.43 -16.48 -15.18
CA GLN A 156 36.20 -16.12 -15.87
C GLN A 156 35.40 -15.11 -15.05
N GLU A 157 34.96 -14.04 -15.70
CA GLU A 157 34.03 -13.07 -15.12
C GLU A 157 32.63 -13.29 -15.70
N TYR A 158 31.63 -13.25 -14.83
CA TYR A 158 30.23 -13.40 -15.17
C TYR A 158 29.50 -12.09 -14.98
N GLU A 159 28.52 -11.84 -15.83
CA GLU A 159 27.68 -10.66 -15.77
C GLU A 159 26.25 -11.07 -16.10
N VAL A 160 25.28 -10.60 -15.32
CA VAL A 160 23.88 -11.01 -15.45
C VAL A 160 23.00 -9.80 -15.72
N TRP A 161 22.24 -9.88 -16.81
CA TRP A 161 21.33 -8.83 -17.27
C TRP A 161 19.91 -9.35 -17.37
N LEU A 162 18.95 -8.53 -16.95
CA LEU A 162 17.53 -8.66 -17.27
C LEU A 162 17.21 -7.72 -18.43
N ILE A 163 16.53 -8.23 -19.45
CA ILE A 163 16.09 -7.45 -20.60
C ILE A 163 14.58 -7.55 -20.71
N GLU A 164 13.91 -6.43 -20.53
CA GLU A 164 12.45 -6.34 -20.67
C GLU A 164 12.07 -5.85 -22.07
N GLY A 165 11.03 -6.44 -22.64
CA GLY A 165 10.58 -6.12 -24.00
C GLY A 165 11.66 -6.31 -25.08
N PRO A 166 12.40 -7.45 -25.12
CA PRO A 166 13.58 -7.61 -25.99
C PRO A 166 13.28 -7.52 -27.50
N THR A 167 12.01 -7.61 -27.91
CA THR A 167 11.57 -7.48 -29.31
C THR A 167 10.89 -6.13 -29.61
N GLY A 168 10.73 -5.26 -28.60
CA GLY A 168 10.12 -3.95 -28.75
C GLY A 168 11.11 -2.89 -29.26
N PRO A 169 10.62 -1.70 -29.63
CA PRO A 169 11.47 -0.60 -30.11
C PRO A 169 12.35 0.02 -29.01
N ALA A 170 12.07 -0.26 -27.74
CA ALA A 170 12.79 0.27 -26.59
C ALA A 170 12.95 -0.81 -25.50
N PRO A 171 13.90 -1.76 -25.66
CA PRO A 171 14.21 -2.72 -24.62
C PRO A 171 14.81 -2.02 -23.39
N ILE A 172 14.42 -2.47 -22.20
CA ILE A 172 14.96 -1.98 -20.93
C ILE A 172 16.01 -2.98 -20.45
N PHE A 173 17.19 -2.48 -20.10
CA PHE A 173 18.31 -3.28 -19.61
C PHE A 173 18.56 -2.99 -18.14
N THR A 174 18.52 -4.04 -17.32
CA THR A 174 18.80 -3.96 -15.89
C THR A 174 19.93 -4.91 -15.57
N GLN A 175 21.07 -4.39 -15.11
CA GLN A 175 22.18 -5.20 -14.64
C GLN A 175 21.81 -5.78 -13.26
N LEU A 176 21.64 -7.09 -13.18
CA LEU A 176 21.29 -7.77 -11.93
C LEU A 176 22.54 -8.15 -11.13
N ALA A 177 23.61 -8.53 -11.81
CA ALA A 177 24.92 -8.75 -11.21
C ALA A 177 26.01 -8.12 -12.08
N ALA A 178 26.74 -7.18 -11.49
CA ALA A 178 27.97 -6.65 -12.08
C ALA A 178 29.04 -7.74 -12.15
N ARG A 179 30.07 -7.52 -12.97
CA ARG A 179 31.14 -8.50 -13.22
C ARG A 179 31.67 -9.13 -11.93
N PHE A 180 31.55 -10.45 -11.83
CA PHE A 180 31.98 -11.22 -10.67
C PHE A 180 32.69 -12.50 -11.09
N ALA A 181 33.68 -12.91 -10.28
CA ALA A 181 34.31 -14.22 -10.37
C ALA A 181 33.58 -15.20 -9.44
N ALA A 182 33.06 -16.30 -10.00
CA ALA A 182 32.37 -17.30 -9.22
C ALA A 182 33.33 -18.04 -8.27
N GLN A 183 32.86 -18.29 -7.04
CA GLN A 183 33.64 -19.01 -6.01
C GLN A 183 33.39 -20.52 -6.01
N ALA A 184 32.31 -20.96 -6.68
CA ALA A 184 31.94 -22.36 -6.79
C ALA A 184 31.15 -22.62 -8.09
N VAL A 185 31.30 -23.83 -8.63
CA VAL A 185 30.45 -24.36 -9.70
C VAL A 185 29.06 -24.61 -9.12
N GLY A 186 28.01 -24.24 -9.85
CA GLY A 186 26.63 -24.50 -9.44
C GLY A 186 25.66 -23.36 -9.75
N TRP A 187 24.43 -23.50 -9.24
CA TRP A 187 23.42 -22.46 -9.31
C TRP A 187 23.82 -21.25 -8.45
N GLN A 188 23.85 -20.08 -9.08
CA GLN A 188 23.99 -18.78 -8.42
C GLN A 188 22.67 -18.03 -8.51
N GLU A 189 22.13 -17.62 -7.36
CA GLU A 189 20.90 -16.84 -7.29
C GLU A 189 21.20 -15.36 -7.40
N VAL A 190 20.39 -14.66 -8.19
CA VAL A 190 20.46 -13.22 -8.39
C VAL A 190 19.07 -12.65 -8.17
N ASN A 191 18.95 -11.79 -7.16
CA ASN A 191 17.68 -11.14 -6.82
C ASN A 191 17.40 -10.01 -7.80
N ILE A 192 16.14 -9.86 -8.19
CA ILE A 192 15.69 -8.73 -8.99
C ILE A 192 15.31 -7.61 -8.00
N PRO A 193 15.94 -6.42 -8.09
CA PRO A 193 15.57 -5.31 -7.22
C PRO A 193 14.11 -4.92 -7.48
N VAL A 194 13.33 -4.83 -6.42
CA VAL A 194 11.98 -4.24 -6.48
C VAL A 194 12.14 -2.73 -6.68
N SER A 195 11.60 -2.23 -7.79
CA SER A 195 11.58 -0.79 -8.14
C SER A 195 10.40 -0.07 -7.51
#